data_AF-A0A6A3FRF0-F1
#
_entry.id   AF-A0A6A3FRF0-F1
#
_cell.length_a   1.000
_cell.length_b   1.000
_cell.length_c   1.000
_cell.angle_alpha   90.00
_cell.angle_beta   90.00
_cell.angle_gamma   90.00
#
_symmetry.space_group_name_H-M   'P 1'
#
loop_
_entity.id
_entity.type
_entity.pdbx_description
1 polymer ?
#
loop_
_entity_poly.entity_id
_entity_poly.type
_entity_poly.pdbx_seq_one_letter_code
_entity_poly.pdbx_strand_id
1 'polypeptide(L)'
;MQSLSKRKIRDADDTADNRKLKAGCLVSDGVDVDEPVSAGQHAQFSIPRLRFATESWAGMKTSNEDRHVVSTEFFPGPVFGIFDGHGGTFTADFLSRQLLKTVASAIRRNLGDKALADLRACQEVSNQEKNRRDALVEQEKLLRQQLTEVEAMRLGATDPDLAISADTTDELDMVFNQFKTAISQIDTEVEQIGGEEAARREERWMWCHEQHSNFLRSFKDAFERVDAQTMQKNPSQDGSTALLVWFLADSTSRDETVAL
;
A
#
# COMPACT_ATOMS: atom_id res chain seq x y z
N MET A 1 16.94 -58.22 -48.43
CA MET A 1 15.75 -58.55 -47.60
C MET A 1 15.68 -57.49 -46.50
N GLN A 2 14.94 -56.39 -46.73
CA GLN A 2 13.58 -56.15 -46.20
C GLN A 2 13.55 -56.30 -44.66
N SER A 3 13.24 -55.28 -43.87
CA SER A 3 11.87 -54.77 -43.77
C SER A 3 11.78 -53.47 -42.96
N LEU A 4 11.11 -52.47 -43.53
CA LEU A 4 10.44 -51.37 -42.83
C LEU A 4 9.25 -51.91 -42.02
N SER A 5 9.03 -51.44 -40.80
CA SER A 5 7.70 -51.49 -40.16
C SER A 5 7.57 -50.34 -39.17
N LYS A 6 6.85 -49.28 -39.52
CA LYS A 6 5.38 -49.11 -39.58
C LYS A 6 4.79 -48.78 -38.21
N ARG A 7 4.18 -47.59 -38.21
CA ARG A 7 3.33 -46.97 -37.18
C ARG A 7 2.38 -47.99 -36.54
N LYS A 8 2.17 -47.83 -35.24
CA LYS A 8 0.95 -48.29 -34.58
C LYS A 8 0.16 -47.07 -34.12
N ILE A 9 -0.91 -46.80 -34.86
CA ILE A 9 -2.03 -45.96 -34.45
C ILE A 9 -2.84 -46.80 -33.45
N ARG A 10 -3.28 -46.19 -32.35
CA ARG A 10 -4.43 -46.66 -31.59
C ARG A 10 -5.26 -45.45 -31.18
N ASP A 11 -6.51 -45.49 -31.59
CA ASP A 11 -7.53 -44.48 -31.43
C ASP A 11 -8.00 -44.31 -29.97
N ALA A 12 -8.41 -43.07 -29.70
CA ALA A 12 -9.54 -42.60 -28.88
C ALA A 12 -9.79 -43.24 -27.50
N ASP A 13 -9.73 -42.41 -26.45
CA ASP A 13 -10.97 -41.98 -25.80
C ASP A 13 -10.79 -40.67 -25.02
N ASP A 14 -11.90 -39.97 -24.88
CA ASP A 14 -12.11 -38.58 -24.50
C ASP A 14 -11.55 -38.15 -23.13
N THR A 15 -11.09 -36.90 -23.06
CA THR A 15 -11.50 -35.97 -22.00
C THR A 15 -11.21 -34.54 -22.43
N ALA A 16 -12.28 -33.81 -22.71
CA ALA A 16 -12.28 -32.39 -22.96
C ALA A 16 -11.70 -31.64 -21.76
N ASP A 17 -10.77 -30.71 -22.00
CA ASP A 17 -10.65 -29.59 -21.10
C ASP A 17 -10.32 -28.28 -21.84
N ASN A 18 -11.08 -27.27 -21.45
CA ASN A 18 -11.51 -26.16 -22.27
C ASN A 18 -10.66 -24.94 -21.91
N ARG A 19 -9.54 -24.71 -22.62
CA ARG A 19 -8.81 -23.43 -22.53
C ARG A 19 -8.81 -22.72 -23.87
N LYS A 20 -9.80 -21.84 -24.01
CA LYS A 20 -9.85 -20.77 -25.02
C LYS A 20 -8.55 -19.97 -24.99
N LEU A 21 -7.68 -20.29 -25.94
CA LEU A 21 -6.74 -19.33 -26.52
C LEU A 21 -7.58 -18.24 -27.19
N LYS A 22 -7.51 -17.00 -26.70
CA LYS A 22 -7.91 -15.83 -27.48
C LYS A 22 -6.64 -15.12 -27.94
N ALA A 23 -6.32 -15.32 -29.20
CA ALA A 23 -5.55 -14.40 -30.01
C ALA A 23 -6.34 -13.10 -30.20
N GLY A 24 -5.63 -11.98 -30.37
CA GLY A 24 -6.20 -10.70 -30.73
C GLY A 24 -5.11 -9.67 -31.03
N CYS A 25 -4.54 -9.76 -32.23
CA CYS A 25 -3.88 -8.63 -32.88
C CYS A 25 -4.99 -7.70 -33.43
N LEU A 26 -4.92 -6.39 -33.19
CA LEU A 26 -5.13 -5.30 -34.16
C LEU A 26 -5.16 -3.92 -33.49
N VAL A 27 -4.30 -3.05 -34.04
CA VAL A 27 -4.31 -1.59 -34.17
C VAL A 27 -5.59 -0.84 -33.75
N SER A 28 -5.44 0.18 -32.89
CA SER A 28 -6.27 1.38 -32.86
C SER A 28 -5.56 2.51 -32.12
N ASP A 29 -5.47 3.68 -32.78
CA ASP A 29 -5.23 4.99 -32.13
C ASP A 29 -6.13 5.14 -30.91
N GLY A 30 -5.56 5.46 -29.75
CA GLY A 30 -6.34 5.67 -28.54
C GLY A 30 -5.45 5.85 -27.33
N VAL A 31 -5.75 6.90 -26.56
CA VAL A 31 -5.19 7.23 -25.25
C VAL A 31 -5.09 5.98 -24.39
N ASP A 32 -3.86 5.63 -23.97
CA ASP A 32 -3.62 4.65 -22.90
C ASP A 32 -4.10 5.26 -21.59
N VAL A 33 -5.41 5.13 -21.34
CA VAL A 33 -5.96 5.26 -19.99
C VAL A 33 -5.68 3.91 -19.32
N ASP A 34 -4.59 3.84 -18.56
CA ASP A 34 -4.30 2.67 -17.73
C ASP A 34 -5.51 2.37 -16.83
N GLU A 35 -5.99 1.13 -16.89
CA GLU A 35 -7.05 0.64 -16.01
C GLU A 35 -6.64 0.86 -14.54
N PRO A 36 -7.55 1.29 -13.66
CA PRO A 36 -7.27 1.39 -12.24
C PRO A 36 -6.90 0.00 -11.74
N VAL A 37 -5.68 -0.12 -11.20
CA VAL A 37 -5.15 -1.31 -10.54
C VAL A 37 -6.25 -1.91 -9.66
N SER A 38 -6.68 -3.12 -10.02
CA SER A 38 -7.78 -3.84 -9.38
C SER A 38 -7.63 -3.81 -7.86
N ALA A 39 -8.65 -3.28 -7.19
CA ALA A 39 -8.77 -3.25 -5.73
C ALA A 39 -8.88 -4.68 -5.19
N GLY A 40 -7.73 -5.33 -4.97
CA GLY A 40 -7.65 -6.67 -4.40
C GLY A 40 -6.30 -6.83 -3.73
N GLN A 41 -6.31 -6.81 -2.39
CA GLN A 41 -5.15 -6.65 -1.49
C GLN A 41 -4.66 -5.21 -1.44
N HIS A 42 -5.02 -4.49 -0.37
CA HIS A 42 -4.33 -3.24 -0.04
C HIS A 42 -2.84 -3.52 -0.10
N ALA A 43 -2.13 -2.76 -0.94
CA ALA A 43 -0.70 -2.93 -1.06
C ALA A 43 -0.08 -2.85 0.34
N GLN A 44 0.68 -3.87 0.70
CA GLN A 44 1.12 -4.12 2.07
C GLN A 44 1.86 -2.92 2.70
N PHE A 45 2.43 -2.06 1.86
CA PHE A 45 3.09 -0.82 2.24
C PHE A 45 2.45 0.42 1.61
N SER A 46 1.11 0.50 1.63
CA SER A 46 0.40 1.69 1.15
C SER A 46 0.59 2.86 2.11
N ILE A 47 0.80 4.07 1.57
CA ILE A 47 0.85 5.28 2.37
C ILE A 47 -0.55 5.89 2.45
N PRO A 48 -1.13 6.09 3.65
CA PRO A 48 -2.44 6.72 3.81
C PRO A 48 -2.47 8.09 3.12
N ARG A 49 -3.57 8.37 2.41
CA ARG A 49 -3.83 9.62 1.66
C ARG A 49 -2.92 9.88 0.45
N LEU A 50 -1.91 9.06 0.20
CA LEU A 50 -1.15 9.15 -1.05
C LEU A 50 -2.03 8.68 -2.19
N ARG A 51 -2.32 9.59 -3.12
CA ARG A 51 -2.99 9.31 -4.38
C ARG A 51 -2.06 9.74 -5.50
N PHE A 52 -1.94 8.91 -6.52
CA PHE A 52 -1.07 9.18 -7.66
C PHE A 52 -1.80 8.81 -8.95
N ALA A 53 -1.42 9.50 -10.02
CA ALA A 53 -1.82 9.24 -11.38
C ALA A 53 -0.62 9.56 -12.27
N THR A 54 -0.55 8.92 -13.43
CA THR A 54 0.51 9.12 -14.41
C THR A 54 -0.10 9.45 -15.75
N GLU A 55 0.54 10.34 -16.49
CA GLU A 55 0.23 10.64 -17.87
C GLU A 55 1.54 10.77 -18.65
N SER A 56 1.53 10.38 -19.92
CA SER A 56 2.70 10.49 -20.80
C SER A 56 2.24 10.79 -22.22
N TRP A 57 2.94 11.71 -22.87
CA TRP A 57 2.55 12.29 -24.16
C TRP A 57 3.71 12.24 -25.14
N ALA A 58 3.49 11.71 -26.35
CA ALA A 58 4.50 11.73 -27.41
C ALA A 58 4.80 13.14 -27.96
N GLY A 59 3.83 14.06 -27.82
CA GLY A 59 3.89 15.39 -28.41
C GLY A 59 4.05 15.33 -29.93
N MET A 60 5.06 16.02 -30.46
CA MET A 60 5.39 16.07 -31.89
C MET A 60 6.31 14.94 -32.36
N LYS A 61 6.78 14.07 -31.46
CA LYS A 61 7.64 12.93 -31.84
C LYS A 61 6.80 11.85 -32.55
N THR A 62 7.46 11.08 -33.40
CA THR A 62 6.82 9.95 -34.12
C THR A 62 6.45 8.77 -33.23
N SER A 63 7.05 8.69 -32.04
CA SER A 63 6.79 7.64 -31.05
C SER A 63 7.04 8.18 -29.65
N ASN A 64 6.28 7.67 -28.68
CA ASN A 64 6.56 7.89 -27.27
C ASN A 64 7.60 6.88 -26.77
N GLU A 65 8.79 7.37 -26.43
CA GLU A 65 9.89 6.57 -25.90
C GLU A 65 9.87 6.48 -24.37
N ASP A 66 8.99 7.25 -23.72
CA ASP A 66 8.88 7.26 -22.27
C ASP A 66 8.17 6.01 -21.77
N ARG A 67 8.61 5.50 -20.62
CA ARG A 67 7.90 4.48 -19.85
C ARG A 67 7.80 4.93 -18.41
N HIS A 68 6.79 4.42 -17.72
CA HIS A 68 6.67 4.61 -16.30
C HIS A 68 6.39 3.28 -15.61
N VAL A 69 6.61 3.23 -14.31
CA VAL A 69 6.25 2.09 -13.48
C VAL A 69 5.81 2.57 -12.12
N VAL A 70 4.78 1.92 -11.59
CA VAL A 70 4.40 2.06 -10.19
C VAL A 70 4.39 0.68 -9.57
N SER A 71 4.98 0.55 -8.38
CA SER A 71 4.97 -0.71 -7.64
C SER A 71 4.75 -0.44 -6.16
N THR A 72 3.78 -1.14 -5.59
CA THR A 72 3.46 -1.11 -4.17
C THR A 72 3.60 -2.50 -3.53
N GLU A 73 4.04 -3.49 -4.31
CA GLU A 73 4.09 -4.90 -3.92
C GLU A 73 5.46 -5.34 -3.42
N PHE A 74 6.53 -4.84 -4.04
CA PHE A 74 7.85 -5.44 -3.88
C PHE A 74 8.73 -4.77 -2.82
N PHE A 75 8.37 -3.56 -2.40
CA PHE A 75 9.19 -2.68 -1.59
C PHE A 75 8.47 -2.31 -0.30
N PRO A 76 9.21 -2.00 0.78
CA PRO A 76 8.66 -1.32 1.94
C PRO A 76 8.27 0.13 1.62
N GLY A 77 7.21 0.29 0.84
CA GLY A 77 6.61 1.54 0.41
C GLY A 77 6.38 1.61 -1.10
N PRO A 78 5.59 2.58 -1.58
CA PRO A 78 5.34 2.77 -3.00
C PRO A 78 6.59 3.29 -3.73
N VAL A 79 6.88 2.69 -4.87
CA VAL A 79 7.96 3.08 -5.79
C VAL A 79 7.34 3.57 -7.09
N PHE A 80 7.86 4.69 -7.56
CA PHE A 80 7.54 5.30 -8.84
C PHE A 80 8.79 5.37 -9.68
N GLY A 81 8.70 4.97 -10.94
CA GLY A 81 9.79 5.08 -11.91
C GLY A 81 9.33 5.77 -13.17
N ILE A 82 10.18 6.64 -13.69
CA ILE A 82 10.02 7.28 -15.01
C ILE A 82 11.29 6.96 -15.79
N PHE A 83 11.11 6.51 -17.02
CA PHE A 83 12.17 6.13 -17.94
C PHE A 83 12.02 6.96 -19.20
N ASP A 84 13.01 7.77 -19.51
CA ASP A 84 13.06 8.60 -20.72
C ASP A 84 13.91 7.87 -21.76
N GLY A 85 13.26 7.23 -22.73
CA GLY A 85 13.92 6.47 -23.80
C GLY A 85 14.58 7.39 -24.85
N HIS A 86 15.68 6.94 -25.43
CA HIS A 86 16.47 7.72 -26.39
C HIS A 86 16.93 6.84 -27.55
N GLY A 87 16.44 7.13 -28.77
CA GLY A 87 16.87 6.43 -29.98
C GLY A 87 16.21 5.07 -30.18
N GLY A 88 15.08 4.84 -29.52
CA GLY A 88 14.33 3.60 -29.47
C GLY A 88 13.66 3.39 -28.11
N THR A 89 12.78 2.38 -28.04
CA THR A 89 12.00 2.09 -26.81
C THR A 89 12.50 0.87 -26.05
N PHE A 90 13.43 0.08 -26.60
CA PHE A 90 13.82 -1.20 -26.03
C PHE A 90 14.33 -1.05 -24.61
N THR A 91 15.26 -0.10 -24.38
CA THR A 91 15.84 0.09 -23.05
C THR A 91 14.78 0.54 -22.04
N ALA A 92 13.94 1.53 -22.37
CA ALA A 92 12.87 1.97 -21.49
C ALA A 92 11.84 0.85 -21.19
N ASP A 93 11.47 0.06 -22.21
CA ASP A 93 10.62 -1.12 -22.09
C ASP A 93 11.25 -2.21 -21.20
N PHE A 94 12.57 -2.41 -21.32
CA PHE A 94 13.29 -3.39 -20.51
C PHE A 94 13.37 -2.96 -19.05
N LEU A 95 13.72 -1.69 -18.80
CA LEU A 95 13.84 -1.11 -17.47
C LEU A 95 12.52 -1.14 -16.71
N SER A 96 11.43 -0.68 -17.33
CA SER A 96 10.09 -0.68 -16.74
C SER A 96 9.63 -2.08 -16.30
N ARG A 97 10.06 -3.14 -16.99
CA ARG A 97 9.67 -4.52 -16.68
C ARG A 97 10.60 -5.22 -15.68
N GLN A 98 11.89 -4.86 -15.64
CA GLN A 98 12.92 -5.65 -14.96
C GLN A 98 13.60 -4.93 -13.80
N LEU A 99 13.70 -3.61 -13.82
CA LEU A 99 14.50 -2.87 -12.85
C LEU A 99 13.99 -3.08 -11.42
N LEU A 100 12.71 -2.81 -11.19
CA LEU A 100 12.10 -2.92 -9.85
C LEU A 100 12.12 -4.34 -9.31
N LYS A 101 11.90 -5.35 -10.17
CA LYS A 101 11.98 -6.77 -9.78
C LYS A 101 13.40 -7.16 -9.36
N THR A 102 14.39 -6.67 -10.09
CA THR A 102 15.81 -6.92 -9.78
C THR A 102 16.23 -6.23 -8.50
N VAL A 103 15.84 -4.97 -8.31
CA VAL A 103 16.09 -4.22 -7.06
C VAL A 103 15.43 -4.93 -5.88
N ALA A 104 14.16 -5.33 -5.99
CA ALA A 104 13.47 -6.06 -4.93
C ALA A 104 14.15 -7.39 -4.59
N SER A 105 14.62 -8.13 -5.58
CA SER A 105 15.40 -9.35 -5.36
C SER A 105 16.73 -9.06 -4.66
N ALA A 106 17.41 -7.97 -5.00
CA ALA A 106 18.66 -7.56 -4.35
C ALA A 106 18.44 -7.15 -2.89
N ILE A 107 17.35 -6.40 -2.62
CA ILE A 107 16.95 -6.01 -1.26
C ILE A 107 16.71 -7.24 -0.41
N ARG A 108 15.91 -8.22 -0.88
CA ARG A 108 15.66 -9.47 -0.14
C ARG A 108 16.95 -10.25 0.15
N ARG A 109 17.87 -10.29 -0.80
CA ARG A 109 19.18 -10.95 -0.61
C ARG A 109 20.04 -10.25 0.43
N ASN A 110 20.07 -8.92 0.41
CA ASN A 110 20.99 -8.13 1.22
C ASN A 110 20.46 -7.84 2.64
N LEU A 111 19.14 -7.67 2.81
CA LEU A 111 18.51 -7.45 4.11
C LEU A 111 18.02 -8.76 4.76
N GLY A 112 17.69 -9.76 3.94
CA GLY A 112 17.06 -11.00 4.37
C GLY A 112 15.53 -10.89 4.45
N ASP A 113 14.85 -12.01 4.18
CA ASP A 113 13.38 -12.07 4.18
C ASP A 113 12.79 -11.84 5.59
N LYS A 114 13.51 -12.24 6.64
CA LYS A 114 13.06 -12.06 8.02
C LYS A 114 12.92 -10.57 8.39
N ALA A 115 13.93 -9.76 8.09
CA ALA A 115 13.90 -8.33 8.43
C ALA A 115 12.74 -7.59 7.73
N LEU A 116 12.45 -7.97 6.48
CA LEU A 116 11.29 -7.45 5.76
C LEU A 116 9.96 -7.97 6.33
N ALA A 117 9.91 -9.23 6.79
CA ALA A 117 8.72 -9.79 7.43
C ALA A 117 8.43 -9.12 8.79
N ASP A 118 9.46 -8.84 9.58
CA ASP A 118 9.33 -8.14 10.87
C ASP A 118 8.80 -6.72 10.67
N LEU A 119 9.31 -5.98 9.68
CA LEU A 119 8.80 -4.66 9.31
C LEU A 119 7.32 -4.72 8.90
N ARG A 120 6.93 -5.73 8.09
CA ARG A 120 5.53 -5.94 7.68
C ARG A 120 4.62 -6.22 8.87
N ALA A 121 5.06 -7.08 9.79
CA ALA A 121 4.29 -7.40 10.97
C ALA A 121 4.07 -6.16 11.86
N CYS A 122 5.11 -5.34 12.03
CA CYS A 122 5.02 -4.08 12.77
C CYS A 122 4.01 -3.11 12.13
N GLN A 123 4.00 -3.00 10.81
CA GLN A 123 3.04 -2.15 10.09
C GLN A 123 1.60 -2.68 10.18
N GLU A 124 1.42 -4.00 10.07
CA GLU A 124 0.10 -4.63 10.21
C GLU A 124 -0.50 -4.35 11.59
N VAL A 125 0.29 -4.49 12.66
CA VAL A 125 -0.13 -4.12 14.03
C VAL A 125 -0.50 -2.65 14.10
N SER A 126 0.30 -1.77 13.50
CA SER A 126 0.05 -0.32 13.49
C SER A 126 -1.27 0.02 12.78
N ASN A 127 -1.58 -0.64 11.67
CA ASN A 127 -2.84 -0.47 10.95
C ASN A 127 -4.04 -1.00 11.75
N GLN A 128 -3.89 -2.15 12.41
CA GLN A 128 -4.93 -2.72 13.26
C GLN A 128 -5.24 -1.80 14.45
N GLU A 129 -4.21 -1.31 15.15
CA GLU A 129 -4.36 -0.37 16.26
C GLU A 129 -4.93 0.97 15.82
N LYS A 130 -4.58 1.44 14.62
CA LYS A 130 -5.21 2.64 14.04
C LYS A 130 -6.70 2.43 13.81
N ASN A 131 -7.10 1.33 13.16
CA ASN A 131 -8.52 1.04 12.94
C ASN A 131 -9.28 0.92 14.27
N ARG A 132 -8.65 0.32 15.29
CA ARG A 132 -9.19 0.22 16.65
C ARG A 132 -9.36 1.59 17.29
N ARG A 133 -8.35 2.45 17.19
CA ARG A 133 -8.41 3.85 17.66
C ARG A 133 -9.54 4.62 16.96
N ASP A 134 -9.63 4.54 15.64
CA ASP A 134 -10.67 5.24 14.87
C ASP A 134 -12.08 4.78 15.30
N ALA A 135 -12.27 3.48 15.57
CA ALA A 135 -13.52 2.95 16.09
C ALA A 135 -13.83 3.46 17.52
N LEU A 136 -12.83 3.52 18.40
CA LEU A 136 -12.98 4.07 19.75
C LEU A 136 -13.36 5.55 19.73
N VAL A 137 -12.74 6.35 18.85
CA VAL A 137 -13.05 7.78 18.70
C VAL A 137 -14.49 7.99 18.21
N GLU A 138 -14.98 7.19 17.27
CA GLU A 138 -16.39 7.28 16.86
C GLU A 138 -17.35 6.82 17.97
N GLN A 139 -16.98 5.81 18.77
CA GLN A 139 -17.76 5.39 19.94
C GLN A 139 -17.80 6.49 21.02
N GLU A 140 -16.67 7.11 21.32
CA GLU A 140 -16.55 8.21 22.27
C GLU A 140 -17.44 9.39 21.86
N LYS A 141 -17.43 9.74 20.57
CA LYS A 141 -18.28 10.79 20.00
C LYS A 141 -19.77 10.49 20.19
N LEU A 142 -20.21 9.24 19.99
CA LEU A 142 -21.59 8.82 20.25
C LEU A 142 -21.92 8.93 21.75
N LEU A 143 -21.02 8.47 22.63
CA LEU A 143 -21.23 8.56 24.08
C LEU A 143 -21.30 10.01 24.56
N ARG A 144 -20.49 10.92 24.02
CA ARG A 144 -20.56 12.36 24.34
C ARG A 144 -21.90 12.98 23.91
N GLN A 145 -22.45 12.56 22.77
CA GLN A 145 -23.80 12.97 22.35
C GLN A 145 -24.86 12.47 23.34
N GLN A 146 -24.84 11.18 23.69
CA GLN A 146 -25.78 10.59 24.65
C GLN A 146 -25.66 11.19 26.05
N LEU A 147 -24.44 11.50 26.50
CA LEU A 147 -24.21 12.19 27.77
C LEU A 147 -24.88 13.56 27.80
N THR A 148 -24.82 14.30 26.69
CA THR A 148 -25.46 15.62 26.56
C THR A 148 -26.99 15.50 26.63
N GLU A 149 -27.56 14.47 26.01
CA GLU A 149 -28.99 14.19 26.07
C GLU A 149 -29.45 13.82 27.49
N VAL A 150 -28.70 12.96 28.19
CA VAL A 150 -28.99 12.59 29.59
C VAL A 150 -28.83 13.80 30.51
N GLU A 151 -27.84 14.66 30.29
CA GLU A 151 -27.69 15.90 31.04
C GLU A 151 -28.89 16.83 30.86
N ALA A 152 -29.40 16.96 29.63
CA ALA A 152 -30.60 17.74 29.35
C ALA A 152 -31.84 17.16 30.04
N MET A 153 -32.01 15.83 30.04
CA MET A 153 -33.10 15.15 30.76
C MET A 153 -32.99 15.36 32.27
N ARG A 154 -31.77 15.26 32.82
CA ARG A 154 -31.48 15.49 34.25
C ARG A 154 -31.80 16.92 34.69
N LEU A 155 -31.42 17.90 33.88
CA LEU A 155 -31.72 19.32 34.14
C LEU A 155 -33.22 19.63 33.98
N GLY A 156 -33.91 18.97 33.04
CA GLY A 156 -35.36 19.06 32.92
C GLY A 156 -36.12 18.36 34.05
N ALA A 157 -35.57 17.30 34.63
CA ALA A 157 -36.12 16.58 35.79
C ALA A 157 -36.06 17.37 37.10
N THR A 158 -35.26 18.42 37.15
CA THR A 158 -35.15 19.33 38.30
C THR A 158 -36.13 20.50 38.22
N ASP A 159 -36.95 20.56 37.17
CA ASP A 159 -38.02 21.56 37.01
C ASP A 159 -39.17 21.27 38.00
N PRO A 160 -39.49 22.19 38.94
CA PRO A 160 -40.51 21.97 39.96
C PRO A 160 -41.93 21.74 39.42
N ASP A 161 -42.22 22.08 38.16
CA ASP A 161 -43.52 21.84 37.51
C ASP A 161 -43.66 20.42 36.91
N LEU A 162 -42.56 19.67 36.79
CA LEU A 162 -42.52 18.29 36.31
C LEU A 162 -42.20 17.37 37.50
N ALA A 163 -43.25 16.79 38.11
CA ALA A 163 -43.11 15.85 39.22
C ALA A 163 -42.48 14.52 38.77
N ILE A 164 -41.17 14.50 38.59
CA ILE A 164 -40.39 13.29 38.33
C ILE A 164 -40.03 12.64 39.67
N SER A 165 -40.12 11.31 39.76
CA SER A 165 -39.84 10.59 41.01
C SER A 165 -38.35 10.70 41.36
N ALA A 166 -38.04 10.70 42.66
CA ALA A 166 -36.65 10.70 43.14
C ALA A 166 -35.85 9.50 42.58
N ASP A 167 -36.52 8.36 42.40
CA ASP A 167 -35.94 7.12 41.84
C ASP A 167 -35.43 7.32 40.40
N THR A 168 -36.20 8.04 39.57
CA THR A 168 -35.80 8.34 38.19
C THR A 168 -34.64 9.34 38.12
N THR A 169 -34.56 10.27 39.07
CA THR A 169 -33.42 11.21 39.17
C THR A 169 -32.14 10.49 39.58
N ASP A 170 -32.21 9.54 40.53
CA ASP A 170 -31.07 8.72 40.96
C ASP A 170 -30.58 7.80 39.83
N GLU A 171 -31.49 7.21 39.05
CA GLU A 171 -31.17 6.43 37.85
C GLU A 171 -30.45 7.27 36.78
N LEU A 172 -30.94 8.50 36.51
CA LEU A 172 -30.31 9.42 35.57
C LEU A 172 -28.90 9.84 36.03
N ASP A 173 -28.71 10.08 37.33
CA ASP A 173 -27.40 10.40 37.91
C ASP A 173 -26.43 9.22 37.79
N MET A 174 -26.92 7.99 38.01
CA MET A 174 -26.13 6.79 37.82
C MET A 174 -25.68 6.63 36.37
N VAL A 175 -26.60 6.74 35.40
CA VAL A 175 -26.30 6.61 33.97
C VAL A 175 -25.34 7.71 33.50
N PHE A 176 -25.55 8.95 33.93
CA PHE A 176 -24.68 10.08 33.62
C PHE A 176 -23.24 9.84 34.11
N ASN A 177 -23.08 9.35 35.34
CA ASN A 177 -21.77 9.00 35.88
C ASN A 177 -21.13 7.82 35.14
N GLN A 178 -21.91 6.80 34.77
CA GLN A 178 -21.42 5.68 33.95
C GLN A 178 -20.88 6.15 32.60
N PHE A 179 -21.60 7.03 31.90
CA PHE A 179 -21.14 7.60 30.64
C PHE A 179 -19.86 8.43 30.81
N LYS A 180 -19.76 9.26 31.86
CA LYS A 180 -18.52 9.99 32.16
C LYS A 180 -17.34 9.06 32.40
N THR A 181 -17.54 8.00 33.17
CA THR A 181 -16.49 7.00 33.42
C THR A 181 -16.09 6.29 32.14
N ALA A 182 -17.06 5.87 31.31
CA ALA A 182 -16.79 5.19 30.05
C ALA A 182 -16.01 6.09 29.06
N ILE A 183 -16.40 7.37 28.93
CA ILE A 183 -15.69 8.35 28.09
C ILE A 183 -14.25 8.52 28.58
N SER A 184 -14.04 8.70 29.90
CA SER A 184 -12.69 8.85 30.45
C SER A 184 -11.81 7.61 30.24
N GLN A 185 -12.39 6.40 30.25
CA GLN A 185 -11.67 5.17 29.94
C GLN A 185 -11.26 5.11 28.47
N ILE A 186 -12.18 5.47 27.55
CA ILE A 186 -11.90 5.51 26.11
C ILE A 186 -10.83 6.57 25.81
N ASP A 187 -10.91 7.76 26.40
CA ASP A 187 -9.91 8.82 26.25
C ASP A 187 -8.50 8.30 26.62
N THR A 188 -8.39 7.63 27.78
CA THR A 188 -7.13 7.04 28.26
C THR A 188 -6.59 5.98 27.30
N GLU A 189 -7.48 5.12 26.78
CA GLU A 189 -7.11 4.06 25.85
C GLU A 189 -6.65 4.62 24.49
N VAL A 190 -7.32 5.65 23.97
CA VAL A 190 -6.93 6.36 22.74
C VAL A 190 -5.56 7.02 22.91
N GLU A 191 -5.30 7.64 24.05
CA GLU A 191 -3.99 8.21 24.38
C GLU A 191 -2.90 7.13 24.44
N GLN A 192 -3.19 5.99 25.08
CA GLN A 192 -2.25 4.86 25.15
C GLN A 192 -1.91 4.33 23.75
N ILE A 193 -2.90 4.11 22.89
CA ILE A 193 -2.68 3.68 21.50
C ILE A 193 -1.81 4.69 20.76
N GLY A 194 -2.07 5.99 20.97
CA GLY A 194 -1.27 7.07 20.39
C GLY A 194 0.21 7.00 20.80
N GLY A 195 0.48 6.78 22.09
CA GLY A 195 1.84 6.64 22.62
C GLY A 195 2.56 5.39 22.10
N GLU A 196 1.88 4.25 22.06
CA GLU A 196 2.44 3.01 21.51
C GLU A 196 2.72 3.13 20.01
N GLU A 197 1.85 3.79 19.26
CA GLU A 197 2.06 4.03 17.83
C GLU A 197 3.24 4.97 17.57
N ALA A 198 3.43 6.00 18.39
CA ALA A 198 4.60 6.88 18.30
C ALA A 198 5.89 6.09 18.52
N ALA A 199 5.92 5.17 19.49
CA ALA A 199 7.07 4.30 19.75
C ALA A 199 7.34 3.35 18.57
N ARG A 200 6.30 2.67 18.04
CA ARG A 200 6.44 1.79 16.87
C ARG A 200 6.93 2.56 15.63
N ARG A 201 6.45 3.79 15.43
CA ARG A 201 6.89 4.66 14.32
C ARG A 201 8.36 5.03 14.41
N GLU A 202 8.83 5.37 15.61
CA GLU A 202 10.25 5.68 15.86
C GLU A 202 11.13 4.44 15.60
N GLU A 203 10.70 3.26 16.07
CA GLU A 203 11.40 2.00 15.81
C GLU A 203 11.52 1.70 14.31
N ARG A 204 10.43 1.86 13.54
CA ARG A 204 10.46 1.70 12.07
C ARG A 204 11.40 2.71 11.42
N TRP A 205 11.43 3.95 11.89
CA TRP A 205 12.30 4.98 11.34
C TRP A 205 13.79 4.68 11.61
N MET A 206 14.12 4.27 12.83
CA MET A 206 15.47 3.84 13.21
C MET A 206 15.91 2.63 12.39
N TRP A 207 15.04 1.62 12.24
CA TRP A 207 15.30 0.45 11.40
C TRP A 207 15.63 0.85 9.96
N CYS A 208 14.84 1.76 9.38
CA CYS A 208 15.08 2.27 8.02
C CYS A 208 16.45 2.96 7.89
N HIS A 209 16.84 3.74 8.90
CA HIS A 209 18.14 4.39 8.95
C HIS A 209 19.29 3.37 9.04
N GLU A 210 19.17 2.35 9.90
CA GLU A 210 20.15 1.27 10.03
C GLU A 210 20.31 0.47 8.73
N GLN A 211 19.22 0.20 8.03
CA GLN A 211 19.21 -0.55 6.77
C GLN A 211 19.58 0.30 5.54
N HIS A 212 19.78 1.61 5.69
CA HIS A 212 20.02 2.53 4.57
C HIS A 212 21.18 2.07 3.67
N SER A 213 22.31 1.66 4.25
CA SER A 213 23.46 1.19 3.49
C SER A 213 23.19 -0.10 2.69
N ASN A 214 22.34 -0.99 3.23
CA ASN A 214 21.93 -2.22 2.56
C ASN A 214 20.97 -1.92 1.42
N PHE A 215 20.07 -0.94 1.57
CA PHE A 215 19.26 -0.45 0.47
C PHE A 215 20.15 0.12 -0.64
N LEU A 216 21.03 1.07 -0.34
CA LEU A 216 21.94 1.67 -1.33
C LEU A 216 22.75 0.61 -2.09
N ARG A 217 23.30 -0.38 -1.39
CA ARG A 217 24.01 -1.50 -2.02
C ARG A 217 23.09 -2.29 -2.96
N SER A 218 21.88 -2.60 -2.53
CA SER A 218 20.89 -3.33 -3.34
C SER A 218 20.49 -2.58 -4.60
N PHE A 219 20.35 -1.25 -4.53
CA PHE A 219 20.11 -0.42 -5.70
C PHE A 219 21.30 -0.47 -6.66
N LYS A 220 22.52 -0.26 -6.18
CA LYS A 220 23.73 -0.33 -7.03
C LYS A 220 23.85 -1.68 -7.73
N ASP A 221 23.81 -2.77 -6.96
CA ASP A 221 23.90 -4.14 -7.50
C ASP A 221 22.84 -4.41 -8.58
N ALA A 222 21.61 -3.95 -8.36
CA ALA A 222 20.51 -4.17 -9.29
C ALA A 222 20.62 -3.30 -10.54
N PHE A 223 21.02 -2.04 -10.41
CA PHE A 223 21.25 -1.16 -11.56
C PHE A 223 22.39 -1.68 -12.43
N GLU A 224 23.53 -2.05 -11.85
CA GLU A 224 24.66 -2.64 -12.59
C GLU A 224 24.25 -3.93 -13.31
N ARG A 225 23.46 -4.78 -12.66
CA ARG A 225 22.97 -6.03 -13.27
C ARG A 225 22.01 -5.77 -14.42
N VAL A 226 21.10 -4.81 -14.27
CA VAL A 226 20.11 -4.48 -15.30
C VAL A 226 20.77 -3.76 -16.47
N ASP A 227 21.74 -2.90 -16.20
CA ASP A 227 22.57 -2.25 -17.21
C ASP A 227 23.33 -3.28 -18.05
N ALA A 228 24.05 -4.20 -17.40
CA ALA A 228 24.75 -5.30 -18.10
C ALA A 228 23.80 -6.16 -18.95
N GLN A 229 22.60 -6.46 -18.45
CA GLN A 229 21.59 -7.20 -19.23
C GLN A 229 21.03 -6.40 -20.40
N THR A 230 20.85 -5.09 -20.23
CA THR A 230 20.41 -4.20 -21.30
C THR A 230 21.46 -4.19 -22.40
N MET A 231 22.73 -3.95 -22.07
CA MET A 231 23.83 -3.95 -23.05
C MET A 231 23.97 -5.28 -23.80
N GLN A 232 23.66 -6.42 -23.15
CA GLN A 232 23.70 -7.73 -23.78
C GLN A 232 22.50 -8.00 -24.71
N LYS A 233 21.31 -7.51 -24.34
CA LYS A 233 20.05 -7.87 -25.00
C LYS A 233 19.55 -6.81 -25.98
N ASN A 234 20.06 -5.58 -25.90
CA ASN A 234 19.61 -4.43 -26.66
C ASN A 234 20.05 -4.51 -28.13
N PRO A 235 19.14 -4.85 -29.07
CA PRO A 235 19.49 -4.96 -30.48
C PRO A 235 19.47 -3.60 -31.18
N SER A 236 18.76 -2.61 -30.63
CA SER A 236 18.57 -1.27 -31.20
C SER A 236 19.70 -0.31 -30.82
N GLN A 237 20.54 -0.67 -29.84
CA GLN A 237 21.55 0.22 -29.24
C GLN A 237 20.95 1.54 -28.72
N ASP A 238 19.66 1.53 -28.41
CA ASP A 238 18.98 2.67 -27.79
C ASP A 238 19.40 2.83 -26.32
N GLY A 239 19.08 3.98 -25.73
CA GLY A 239 19.35 4.27 -24.34
C GLY A 239 18.08 4.61 -23.57
N SER A 240 18.19 4.71 -22.25
CA SER A 240 17.18 5.36 -21.44
C SER A 240 17.77 5.93 -20.16
N THR A 241 17.22 7.06 -19.73
CA THR A 241 17.49 7.61 -18.41
C THR A 241 16.40 7.16 -17.44
N ALA A 242 16.79 6.52 -16.33
CA ALA A 242 15.87 6.08 -15.30
C ALA A 242 15.88 7.02 -14.09
N LEU A 243 14.71 7.52 -13.71
CA LEU A 243 14.47 8.19 -12.44
C LEU A 243 13.56 7.31 -11.59
N LEU A 244 14.03 6.88 -10.41
CA LEU A 244 13.22 6.17 -9.43
C LEU A 244 13.02 7.05 -8.19
N VAL A 245 11.77 7.18 -7.77
CA VAL A 245 11.36 7.80 -6.52
C VAL A 245 10.75 6.71 -5.65
N TRP A 246 11.32 6.50 -4.47
CA TRP A 246 10.83 5.52 -3.52
C TRP A 246 10.52 6.17 -2.18
N PHE A 247 9.29 5.99 -1.72
CA PHE A 247 8.87 6.47 -0.42
C PHE A 247 9.05 5.36 0.62
N LEU A 248 10.14 5.45 1.35
CA LEU A 248 10.44 4.59 2.49
C LEU A 248 9.73 5.12 3.74
N ALA A 249 8.40 5.10 3.77
CA ALA A 249 7.65 5.60 4.92
C ALA A 249 6.22 5.05 4.94
N ASP A 250 5.71 4.85 6.15
CA ASP A 250 4.39 4.34 6.48
C ASP A 250 3.31 5.45 6.51
N SER A 251 3.70 6.73 6.57
CA SER A 251 2.76 7.84 6.60
C SER A 251 3.33 9.14 6.02
N THR A 252 2.45 10.03 5.57
CA THR A 252 2.79 11.38 5.09
C THR A 252 2.92 12.41 6.20
N SER A 253 2.61 12.07 7.46
CA SER A 253 2.69 13.01 8.58
C SER A 253 3.82 12.65 9.54
N ARG A 254 4.82 13.53 9.62
CA ARG A 254 5.28 13.92 10.96
C ARG A 254 4.08 14.65 11.54
N ASP A 255 3.34 14.04 12.45
CA ASP A 255 2.32 14.79 13.18
C ASP A 255 3.05 15.93 13.89
N GLU A 256 2.93 17.13 13.33
CA GLU A 256 3.26 18.40 13.97
C GLU A 256 2.26 18.64 15.09
N THR A 257 2.35 17.82 16.13
CA THR A 257 1.82 18.09 17.46
C THR A 257 2.95 17.90 18.46
N VAL A 258 4.05 18.59 18.19
CA VAL A 258 4.87 19.16 19.27
C VAL A 258 4.70 20.66 19.11
N ALA A 259 3.58 21.17 19.61
CA ALA A 259 3.47 22.58 19.90
C ALA A 259 4.47 22.88 21.03
N LEU A 260 5.51 23.63 20.70
CA LEU A 260 6.27 24.42 21.68
C LEU A 260 5.43 25.64 22.08
#